data_AF-A0A521I2P8-F1
#
_entry.id   AF-A0A521I2P8-F1
#
_cell.length_a   1.000
_cell.length_b   1.000
_cell.length_c   1.000
_cell.angle_alpha   90.00
_cell.angle_beta   90.00
_cell.angle_gamma   90.00
#
_symmetry.space_group_name_H-M   'P 1'
#
loop_
_entity.id
_entity.type
_entity.pdbx_description
1 polymer ?
#
loop_
_entity_poly.entity_id
_entity_poly.type
_entity_poly.pdbx_seq_one_letter_code
_entity_poly.pdbx_strand_id
1 'polypeptide(L)'
;MPFLEIFAVVVSFVAILFAWRAIREIRTLTAKLDRLQSMLYEARQEQRVQQTQMEDKIAALDVSVQKATGNLRFDPNMTLAHLYQVEPRAQAVLATFHIGGCASCAVDEAETLTEAARERGANLDQVLTALNTLPANGGEIDLRVPNVRFEL
;
A
#
# COMPACT_ATOMS: atom_id res chain seq x y z
N MET A 1 -43.14 -46.09 -41.40
CA MET A 1 -41.83 -46.74 -41.24
C MET A 1 -41.22 -46.30 -39.90
N PRO A 2 -41.53 -46.99 -38.79
CA PRO A 2 -41.23 -46.55 -37.42
C PRO A 2 -39.73 -46.55 -37.05
N PHE A 3 -38.88 -47.21 -37.83
CA PHE A 3 -37.44 -47.33 -37.53
C PHE A 3 -36.66 -46.01 -37.60
N LEU A 4 -37.09 -45.06 -38.45
CA LEU A 4 -36.44 -43.76 -38.62
C LEU A 4 -36.63 -42.84 -37.40
N GLU A 5 -37.84 -42.85 -36.81
CA GLU A 5 -38.16 -42.05 -35.63
C GLU A 5 -37.37 -42.52 -34.40
N ILE A 6 -37.23 -43.84 -34.24
CA ILE A 6 -36.45 -44.43 -33.15
C ILE A 6 -34.97 -44.00 -33.28
N PHE A 7 -34.42 -44.01 -34.50
CA PHE A 7 -33.02 -43.65 -34.72
C PHE A 7 -32.73 -42.18 -34.38
N ALA A 8 -33.63 -41.26 -34.76
CA ALA A 8 -33.51 -39.85 -34.44
C ALA A 8 -33.52 -39.59 -32.91
N VAL A 9 -34.36 -40.30 -32.17
CA VAL A 9 -34.41 -40.20 -30.70
C VAL A 9 -33.12 -40.72 -30.07
N VAL A 10 -32.58 -41.84 -30.54
CA VAL A 10 -31.31 -42.38 -30.02
C VAL A 10 -30.16 -41.40 -30.24
N VAL A 11 -30.03 -40.82 -31.44
CA VAL A 11 -28.97 -39.84 -31.74
C VAL A 11 -29.08 -38.60 -30.86
N SER A 12 -30.32 -38.10 -30.66
CA SER A 12 -30.57 -36.94 -29.81
C SER A 12 -30.19 -37.22 -28.35
N PHE A 13 -30.53 -38.42 -27.85
CA PHE A 13 -30.21 -38.82 -26.50
C PHE A 13 -28.70 -38.95 -26.26
N VAL A 14 -27.97 -39.52 -27.23
CA VAL A 14 -26.50 -39.61 -27.18
C VAL A 14 -25.85 -38.22 -27.19
N ALA A 15 -26.33 -37.30 -28.03
CA ALA A 15 -25.81 -35.94 -28.08
C ALA A 15 -26.01 -35.19 -26.75
N ILE A 16 -27.19 -35.32 -26.13
CA ILE A 16 -27.47 -34.72 -24.82
C ILE A 16 -26.56 -35.30 -23.75
N LEU A 17 -26.34 -36.61 -23.74
CA LEU A 17 -25.51 -37.28 -22.76
C LEU A 17 -24.03 -36.86 -22.90
N PHE A 18 -23.56 -36.67 -24.13
CA PHE A 18 -22.22 -36.17 -24.41
C PHE A 18 -22.05 -34.70 -23.98
N ALA A 19 -23.03 -33.84 -24.30
CA ALA A 19 -23.04 -32.44 -23.86
C ALA A 19 -23.06 -32.33 -22.33
N TRP A 20 -23.87 -33.14 -21.66
CA TRP A 20 -23.93 -33.18 -20.20
C TRP A 20 -22.60 -33.60 -19.58
N ARG A 21 -21.93 -34.61 -20.17
CA ARG A 21 -20.61 -35.05 -19.72
C ARG A 21 -19.55 -33.95 -19.90
N ALA A 22 -19.53 -33.27 -21.04
CA ALA A 22 -18.62 -32.18 -21.33
C ALA A 22 -18.82 -30.99 -20.37
N ILE A 23 -20.07 -30.61 -20.10
CA ILE A 23 -20.40 -29.55 -19.13
C ILE A 23 -19.90 -29.92 -17.73
N ARG A 24 -19.96 -31.20 -17.36
CA ARG A 24 -19.48 -31.67 -16.06
C ARG A 24 -17.97 -31.52 -15.92
N GLU A 25 -17.21 -31.83 -16.98
CA GLU A 25 -15.75 -31.67 -16.98
C GLU A 25 -15.33 -30.20 -16.95
N ILE A 26 -15.96 -29.33 -17.75
CA ILE A 26 -15.68 -27.88 -17.77
C ILE A 26 -15.87 -27.26 -16.39
N ARG A 27 -16.96 -27.61 -15.68
CA ARG A 27 -17.21 -27.09 -14.32
C ARG A 27 -16.09 -27.43 -13.34
N THR A 28 -15.45 -28.59 -13.47
CA THR A 28 -14.34 -28.97 -12.58
C THR A 28 -13.05 -28.21 -12.89
N LEU A 29 -12.80 -27.88 -14.16
CA LEU A 29 -11.66 -27.07 -14.59
C LEU A 29 -11.80 -25.62 -14.12
N THR A 30 -12.99 -25.03 -14.27
CA THR A 30 -13.28 -23.67 -13.77
C THR A 30 -13.06 -23.58 -12.26
N ALA A 31 -13.58 -24.56 -11.50
CA ALA A 31 -13.41 -24.59 -10.05
C ALA A 31 -11.93 -24.70 -9.60
N LYS A 32 -11.07 -25.36 -10.39
CA LYS A 32 -9.63 -25.39 -10.11
C LYS A 32 -8.95 -24.06 -10.41
N LEU A 33 -9.36 -23.38 -11.48
CA LEU A 33 -8.83 -22.10 -11.87
C LEU A 33 -9.17 -21.01 -10.84
N ASP A 34 -10.42 -20.99 -10.36
CA ASP A 34 -10.85 -20.07 -9.31
C ASP A 34 -10.05 -20.26 -8.02
N ARG A 35 -9.77 -21.52 -7.62
CA ARG A 35 -8.93 -21.81 -6.44
C ARG A 35 -7.48 -21.35 -6.61
N LEU A 36 -6.90 -21.47 -7.80
CA LEU A 36 -5.55 -20.99 -8.05
C LEU A 36 -5.49 -19.45 -8.00
N GLN A 37 -6.49 -18.78 -8.57
CA GLN A 37 -6.59 -17.33 -8.52
C GLN A 37 -6.75 -16.83 -7.07
N SER A 38 -7.58 -17.47 -6.26
CA SER A 38 -7.73 -17.08 -4.85
C SER A 38 -6.45 -17.27 -4.05
N MET A 39 -5.73 -18.39 -4.25
CA MET A 39 -4.44 -18.62 -3.57
C MET A 39 -3.36 -17.60 -3.99
N LEU A 40 -3.31 -17.23 -5.27
CA LEU A 40 -2.39 -16.18 -5.73
C LEU A 40 -2.73 -14.82 -5.13
N TYR A 41 -4.02 -14.52 -4.98
CA TYR A 41 -4.48 -13.29 -4.35
C TYR A 41 -4.10 -13.24 -2.86
N GLU A 42 -4.41 -14.31 -2.11
CA GLU A 42 -4.06 -14.43 -0.69
C GLU A 42 -2.54 -14.35 -0.45
N ALA A 43 -1.73 -15.06 -1.24
CA ALA A 43 -0.27 -15.02 -1.11
C ALA A 43 0.31 -13.61 -1.38
N ARG A 44 -0.23 -12.89 -2.37
CA ARG A 44 0.18 -11.50 -2.64
C ARG A 44 -0.24 -10.56 -1.51
N GLN A 45 -1.41 -10.78 -0.93
CA GLN A 45 -1.90 -9.97 0.18
C GLN A 45 -1.02 -10.16 1.43
N GLU A 46 -0.65 -11.41 1.73
CA GLU A 46 0.26 -11.71 2.85
C GLU A 46 1.63 -11.06 2.65
N GLN A 47 2.19 -11.12 1.43
CA GLN A 47 3.46 -10.47 1.12
C GLN A 47 3.41 -8.95 1.35
N ARG A 48 2.32 -8.28 0.97
CA ARG A 48 2.17 -6.82 1.20
C ARG A 48 2.18 -6.48 2.68
N VAL A 49 1.45 -7.24 3.49
CA VAL A 49 1.40 -7.03 4.94
C VAL A 49 2.78 -7.25 5.58
N GLN A 50 3.55 -8.23 5.09
CA GLN A 50 4.91 -8.44 5.56
C GLN A 50 5.86 -7.31 5.14
N GLN A 51 5.74 -6.81 3.91
CA GLN A 51 6.55 -5.68 3.44
C GLN A 51 6.30 -4.43 4.28
N THR A 52 5.04 -4.07 4.54
CA THR A 52 4.72 -2.89 5.36
C THR A 52 5.26 -3.03 6.78
N GLN A 53 5.17 -4.23 7.38
CA GLN A 53 5.75 -4.47 8.71
C GLN A 53 7.28 -4.36 8.72
N MET A 54 7.95 -4.79 7.65
CA MET A 54 9.40 -4.65 7.54
C MET A 54 9.80 -3.19 7.32
N GLU A 55 9.09 -2.45 6.48
CA GLU A 55 9.30 -1.01 6.28
C GLU A 55 9.13 -0.23 7.59
N ASP A 56 8.06 -0.51 8.36
CA ASP A 56 7.83 0.12 9.66
C ASP A 56 8.94 -0.20 10.66
N LYS A 57 9.43 -1.45 10.67
CA LYS A 57 10.55 -1.85 11.54
C LYS A 57 11.85 -1.19 11.13
N ILE A 58 12.12 -1.06 9.83
CA ILE A 58 13.32 -0.38 9.32
C ILE A 58 13.28 1.10 9.70
N ALA A 59 12.14 1.77 9.51
CA ALA A 59 11.96 3.17 9.88
C ALA A 59 12.17 3.38 11.40
N ALA A 60 11.55 2.56 12.23
CA ALA A 60 11.74 2.64 13.68
C ALA A 60 13.20 2.39 14.10
N LEU A 61 13.88 1.44 13.45
CA LEU A 61 15.27 1.12 13.74
C LEU A 61 16.20 2.26 13.32
N ASP A 62 16.00 2.86 12.15
CA ASP A 62 16.81 4.00 11.67
C ASP A 62 16.71 5.19 12.62
N VAL A 63 15.48 5.53 13.07
CA VAL A 63 15.28 6.57 14.10
C VAL A 63 16.03 6.24 15.39
N SER A 64 15.99 4.98 15.84
CA SER A 64 16.69 4.56 17.06
C SER A 64 18.22 4.66 16.93
N VAL A 65 18.77 4.34 15.76
CA VAL A 65 20.21 4.45 15.45
C VAL A 65 20.63 5.92 15.36
N GLN A 66 19.84 6.77 14.72
CA GLN A 66 20.12 8.20 14.62
C GLN A 66 20.05 8.91 15.99
N LYS A 67 19.08 8.54 16.84
CA LYS A 67 19.01 8.98 18.24
C LYS A 67 20.28 8.59 19.02
N ALA A 68 20.75 7.35 18.86
CA ALA A 68 21.94 6.85 19.55
C ALA A 68 23.26 7.46 19.04
N THR A 69 23.32 7.80 17.75
CA THR A 69 24.53 8.38 17.12
C THR A 69 24.60 9.90 17.22
N GLY A 70 23.56 10.56 17.74
CA GLY A 70 23.52 12.01 17.92
C GLY A 70 23.50 12.81 16.61
N ASN A 71 23.17 12.15 15.50
CA ASN A 71 23.26 12.72 14.15
C ASN A 71 21.90 13.10 13.56
N LEU A 72 20.88 13.25 14.42
CA LEU A 72 19.56 13.72 14.02
C LEU A 72 19.66 15.18 13.59
N ARG A 73 19.46 15.41 12.29
CA ARG A 73 19.36 16.76 11.73
C ARG A 73 18.04 17.42 12.15
N PHE A 74 17.00 16.61 12.38
CA PHE A 74 15.69 17.04 12.83
C PHE A 74 15.29 16.34 14.13
N ASP A 75 14.89 17.12 15.13
CA ASP A 75 14.46 16.63 16.45
C ASP A 75 12.93 16.74 16.61
N PRO A 76 12.26 15.76 17.25
CA PRO A 76 10.81 15.78 17.51
C PRO A 76 10.31 16.99 18.30
N ASN A 77 11.15 17.64 19.10
CA ASN A 77 10.80 18.81 19.90
C ASN A 77 11.04 20.14 19.17
N MET A 78 11.59 20.11 17.95
CA MET A 78 11.70 21.31 17.12
C MET A 78 10.32 21.77 16.66
N THR A 79 10.14 23.09 16.58
CA THR A 79 8.93 23.69 16.01
C THR A 79 8.92 23.56 14.50
N LEU A 80 7.72 23.57 13.91
CA LEU A 80 7.56 23.55 12.46
C LEU A 80 8.24 24.75 11.78
N ALA A 81 8.18 25.94 12.40
CA ALA A 81 8.92 27.12 11.94
C ALA A 81 10.43 26.87 11.86
N HIS A 82 11.02 26.25 12.88
CA HIS A 82 12.45 25.95 12.92
C HIS A 82 12.83 24.90 11.88
N LEU A 83 11.99 23.89 11.68
CA LEU A 83 12.13 22.88 10.63
C LEU A 83 12.25 23.50 9.23
N TYR A 84 11.35 24.43 8.88
CA TYR A 84 11.37 25.12 7.58
C TYR A 84 12.60 26.01 7.38
N GLN A 85 13.15 26.56 8.47
CA GLN A 85 14.38 27.34 8.42
C GLN A 85 15.61 26.46 8.18
N VAL A 86 15.66 25.26 8.77
CA VAL A 86 16.75 24.31 8.60
C VAL A 86 16.72 23.66 7.22
N GLU A 87 15.53 23.33 6.69
CA GLU A 87 15.35 22.77 5.36
C GLU A 87 13.97 23.15 4.80
N PRO A 88 13.89 24.10 3.86
CA PRO A 88 12.61 24.48 3.25
C PRO A 88 11.88 23.29 2.59
N ARG A 89 12.61 22.27 2.11
CA ARG A 89 12.03 21.05 1.54
C ARG A 89 11.35 20.14 2.57
N ALA A 90 11.57 20.34 3.87
CA ALA A 90 10.81 19.69 4.93
C ALA A 90 9.30 19.95 4.78
N GLN A 91 8.92 21.10 4.20
CA GLN A 91 7.53 21.44 3.91
C GLN A 91 6.85 20.43 2.97
N ALA A 92 7.56 19.96 1.94
CA ALA A 92 7.03 18.96 1.02
C ALA A 92 6.86 17.60 1.70
N VAL A 93 7.79 17.23 2.59
CA VAL A 93 7.70 16.00 3.38
C VAL A 93 6.54 16.08 4.37
N LEU A 94 6.39 17.18 5.12
CA LEU A 94 5.27 17.34 6.05
C LEU A 94 3.90 17.34 5.36
N ALA A 95 3.84 17.76 4.10
CA ALA A 95 2.62 17.73 3.30
C ALA A 95 2.18 16.29 2.95
N THR A 96 3.11 15.35 2.78
CA THR A 96 2.76 13.94 2.54
C THR A 96 2.13 13.27 3.76
N PHE A 97 2.44 13.77 4.96
CA PHE A 97 1.85 13.30 6.22
C PHE A 97 0.66 14.15 6.68
N HIS A 98 0.21 15.11 5.86
CA HIS A 98 -0.85 16.08 6.20
C HIS A 98 -0.57 16.93 7.44
N ILE A 99 0.69 17.00 7.90
CA ILE A 99 1.12 17.76 9.08
C ILE A 99 1.19 19.26 8.78
N GLY A 100 1.48 19.61 7.53
CA GLY A 100 1.51 20.99 7.08
C GLY A 100 2.16 21.15 5.71
N GLY A 101 2.38 22.38 5.26
CA GLY A 101 3.12 22.64 4.02
C GLY A 101 2.32 22.71 2.71
N CYS A 102 1.00 22.58 2.82
CA CYS A 102 0.04 22.88 1.77
C CYS A 102 -0.50 24.31 1.94
N ALA A 103 -0.65 25.07 0.84
CA ALA A 103 -1.10 26.47 0.87
C ALA A 103 -2.50 26.69 1.50
N SER A 104 -3.27 25.61 1.70
CA SER A 104 -4.61 25.63 2.28
C SER A 104 -4.68 25.01 3.69
N CYS A 105 -3.55 24.53 4.23
CA CYS A 105 -3.50 23.89 5.53
C CYS A 105 -3.27 24.97 6.60
N ALA A 106 -4.24 25.15 7.49
CA ALA A 106 -4.05 25.99 8.68
C ALA A 106 -3.21 25.19 9.68
N VAL A 107 -1.93 25.53 9.77
CA VAL A 107 -0.96 24.89 10.66
C VAL A 107 -0.38 25.97 11.54
N ASP A 108 -0.26 25.70 12.83
CA ASP A 108 0.44 26.59 13.73
C ASP A 108 1.95 26.31 13.63
N GLU A 109 2.72 27.25 13.10
CA GLU A 109 4.16 27.08 12.94
C GLU A 109 4.91 27.07 14.29
N ALA A 110 4.27 27.52 15.37
CA ALA A 110 4.81 27.43 16.72
C ALA A 110 4.65 26.02 17.33
N GLU A 111 3.82 25.17 16.74
CA GLU A 111 3.60 23.79 17.17
C GLU A 111 4.88 22.97 17.00
N THR A 112 5.14 22.05 17.94
CA THR A 112 6.26 21.10 17.81
C THR A 112 5.91 20.01 16.80
N LEU A 113 6.92 19.42 16.16
CA LEU A 113 6.70 18.30 15.22
C LEU A 113 5.92 17.15 15.87
N THR A 114 6.22 16.85 17.14
CA THR A 114 5.52 15.82 17.92
C THR A 114 4.04 16.14 18.10
N GLU A 115 3.72 17.39 18.44
CA GLU A 115 2.35 17.81 18.69
C GLU A 115 1.54 17.83 17.38
N ALA A 116 2.14 18.34 16.30
CA ALA A 116 1.52 18.40 14.98
C ALA A 116 1.28 17.00 14.40
N ALA A 117 2.25 16.07 14.56
CA ALA A 117 2.08 14.68 14.16
C ALA A 117 0.95 14.00 14.96
N ARG A 118 0.90 14.25 16.28
CA ARG A 118 -0.13 13.68 17.16
C ARG A 118 -1.53 14.19 16.83
N GLU A 119 -1.69 15.51 16.64
CA GLU A 119 -2.99 16.12 16.33
C GLU A 119 -3.58 15.55 15.04
N ARG A 120 -2.71 15.26 14.05
CA ARG A 120 -3.11 14.83 12.72
C ARG A 120 -3.04 13.31 12.53
N GLY A 121 -2.77 12.57 13.60
CA GLY A 121 -2.74 11.10 13.61
C GLY A 121 -1.60 10.49 12.79
N ALA A 122 -0.55 11.27 12.52
CA ALA A 122 0.62 10.81 11.77
C ALA A 122 1.62 10.09 12.69
N ASN A 123 2.31 9.08 12.15
CA ASN A 123 3.34 8.35 12.87
C ASN A 123 4.63 9.19 12.93
N LEU A 124 4.95 9.72 14.12
CA LEU A 124 6.11 10.58 14.35
C LEU A 124 7.44 9.94 13.91
N ASP A 125 7.61 8.63 14.10
CA ASP A 125 8.85 7.94 13.71
C ASP A 125 8.99 7.87 12.18
N GLN A 126 7.90 7.64 11.45
CA GLN A 126 7.90 7.68 9.98
C GLN A 126 8.18 9.09 9.45
N VAL A 127 7.61 10.12 10.10
CA VAL A 127 7.84 11.53 9.74
C VAL A 127 9.30 11.92 9.96
N LEU A 128 9.87 11.59 11.13
CA LEU A 128 11.28 11.84 11.43
C LEU A 128 12.21 11.09 10.48
N THR A 129 11.87 9.86 10.10
CA THR A 129 12.63 9.10 9.10
C THR A 129 12.63 9.84 7.77
N ALA A 130 11.44 10.22 7.27
CA ALA A 130 11.30 10.92 5.99
C ALA A 130 11.97 12.30 5.97
N LEU A 131 12.03 12.99 7.12
CA LEU A 131 12.74 14.26 7.25
C LEU A 131 14.25 14.05 7.25
N ASN A 132 14.76 13.07 8.00
CA ASN A 132 16.19 12.81 8.09
C ASN A 132 16.79 12.12 6.85
N THR A 133 15.95 11.55 5.97
CA THR A 133 16.39 11.06 4.64
C THR A 133 16.57 12.19 3.61
N LEU A 134 16.13 13.43 3.90
CA LEU A 134 16.34 14.56 3.01
C LEU A 134 17.84 14.85 2.84
N PRO A 135 18.38 14.80 1.61
CA PRO A 135 19.80 15.06 1.38
C PRO A 135 20.14 16.50 1.76
N ALA A 136 21.19 16.66 2.60
CA ALA A 136 21.68 17.95 3.07
C ALA A 136 22.08 18.92 1.95
N ASN A 137 22.41 18.39 0.75
CA ASN A 137 22.94 19.16 -0.38
C ASN A 137 22.04 19.11 -1.62
N GLY A 138 20.77 19.54 -1.50
CA GLY A 138 19.97 19.87 -2.70
C GLY A 138 19.60 18.71 -3.64
N GLY A 139 19.89 17.46 -3.29
CA GLY A 139 19.57 16.29 -4.12
C GLY A 139 18.08 16.12 -4.37
N GLU A 140 17.73 15.54 -5.52
CA GLU A 140 16.35 15.27 -5.96
C GLU A 140 15.58 14.50 -4.88
N ILE A 141 14.39 14.98 -4.54
CA ILE A 141 13.56 14.38 -3.49
C ILE A 141 12.92 13.12 -4.08
N ASP A 142 13.42 11.93 -3.73
CA ASP A 142 12.75 10.67 -4.06
C ASP A 142 11.52 10.49 -3.16
N LEU A 143 10.46 11.23 -3.46
CA LEU A 143 9.13 11.07 -2.86
C LEU A 143 8.45 9.81 -3.43
N ARG A 144 9.05 8.64 -3.25
CA ARG A 144 8.34 7.36 -3.43
C ARG A 144 7.29 7.23 -2.33
N VAL A 145 6.16 7.90 -2.55
CA VAL A 145 4.96 7.78 -1.73
C VAL A 145 4.48 6.33 -1.81
N PRO A 146 4.25 5.64 -0.68
CA PRO A 146 3.59 4.34 -0.70
C PRO A 146 2.22 4.51 -1.35
N ASN A 147 1.98 3.73 -2.41
CA ASN A 147 0.81 3.83 -3.28
C ASN A 147 -0.46 3.43 -2.52
N VAL A 148 -1.09 4.38 -1.81
CA VAL A 148 -2.44 4.25 -1.28
C VAL A 148 -3.42 4.47 -2.43
N ARG A 149 -3.96 3.37 -2.97
CA ARG A 149 -5.13 3.41 -3.85
C ARG A 149 -6.33 3.83 -3.02
N PHE A 150 -6.82 5.03 -3.25
CA PHE A 150 -8.18 5.40 -2.86
C PHE A 150 -9.13 4.73 -3.86
N GLU A 151 -9.82 3.67 -3.43
CA GLU A 151 -10.96 3.14 -4.16
C GLU A 151 -12.16 4.06 -3.87
N LEU A 152 -12.67 4.69 -4.94
CA LEU A 152 -13.93 5.43 -4.98
C LEU A 152 -15.06 4.50 -5.41
#